data_AF-A0A328S3R7-F1
#
_entry.id   AF-A0A328S3R7-F1
#
_cell.length_a   1.000
_cell.length_b   1.000
_cell.length_c   1.000
_cell.angle_alpha   90.00
_cell.angle_beta   90.00
_cell.angle_gamma   90.00
#
_symmetry.space_group_name_H-M   'P 1'
#
loop_
_entity.id
_entity.type
_entity.pdbx_description
1 polymer ?
#
loop_
_entity_poly.entity_id
_entity_poly.type
_entity_poly.pdbx_seq_one_letter_code
_entity_poly.pdbx_strand_id
1 'polypeptide(L)'
;MEKCKTYSFRDNKGLLEGFDKGTRSEFIREAIETKIRMKEIYDKELIEVVELIDYYSDRLEWIEYEIKRINKDKKKLLSMKRKTKNKHEKFIIERNKMLNALEREDNLDYEDNLDILKDNACKTIITNLLLQLNDPSVKPVDTKYLKNKAKFISMDELRQRCLSYVEKHVPENTVISNMIVTKKDIKYLKKMIKFL
;
A
#
# COMPACT_ATOMS: atom_id res chain seq x y z
N MET A 1 -40.74 -76.46 0.96
CA MET A 1 -41.94 -76.40 0.11
C MET A 1 -42.29 -74.95 -0.10
N GLU A 2 -42.03 -74.41 -1.30
CA GLU A 2 -42.40 -73.04 -1.66
C GLU A 2 -43.93 -72.91 -1.65
N LYS A 3 -44.44 -71.81 -1.09
CA LYS A 3 -45.88 -71.52 -1.07
C LYS A 3 -46.34 -71.23 -2.51
N CYS A 4 -46.96 -72.21 -3.16
CA CYS A 4 -47.68 -71.98 -4.42
C CYS A 4 -48.77 -70.92 -4.19
N LYS A 5 -48.57 -69.72 -4.72
CA LYS A 5 -49.62 -68.68 -4.76
C LYS A 5 -50.66 -69.09 -5.80
N THR A 6 -51.88 -69.37 -5.34
CA THR A 6 -53.01 -69.66 -6.21
C THR A 6 -53.62 -68.35 -6.70
N TYR A 7 -53.67 -68.15 -8.01
CA TYR A 7 -54.30 -66.97 -8.62
C TYR A 7 -55.66 -67.37 -9.18
N SER A 8 -56.72 -66.71 -8.72
CA SER A 8 -58.08 -66.90 -9.23
C SER A 8 -58.40 -65.86 -10.30
N PHE A 9 -58.72 -66.30 -11.52
CA PHE A 9 -59.23 -65.43 -12.58
C PHE A 9 -60.76 -65.43 -12.56
N ARG A 10 -61.38 -64.24 -12.53
CA ARG A 10 -62.84 -64.08 -12.58
C ARG A 10 -63.20 -63.41 -13.91
N ASP A 11 -63.90 -64.14 -14.77
CA ASP A 11 -64.42 -63.60 -16.02
C ASP A 11 -65.72 -62.83 -15.76
N ASN A 12 -65.59 -61.60 -15.28
CA ASN A 12 -66.73 -60.76 -14.92
C ASN A 12 -67.45 -60.14 -16.14
N LYS A 13 -66.96 -60.36 -17.37
CA LYS A 13 -67.49 -59.73 -18.60
C LYS A 13 -67.80 -60.72 -19.73
N GLY A 14 -67.73 -62.03 -19.47
CA GLY A 14 -67.92 -63.06 -20.49
C GLY A 14 -66.85 -63.02 -21.60
N LEU A 15 -65.67 -62.46 -21.31
CA LEU A 15 -64.61 -62.28 -22.30
C LEU A 15 -64.04 -63.60 -22.82
N LEU A 16 -64.26 -64.68 -22.08
CA LEU A 16 -63.82 -66.00 -22.47
C LEU A 16 -64.97 -66.85 -23.04
N GLU A 17 -66.22 -66.36 -23.07
CA GLU A 17 -67.36 -67.08 -23.65
C GLU A 17 -67.07 -67.53 -25.09
N GLY A 18 -67.27 -68.81 -25.39
CA GLY A 18 -66.96 -69.41 -26.69
C GLY A 18 -65.56 -70.02 -26.87
N PHE A 19 -64.61 -69.76 -25.97
CA PHE A 19 -63.31 -70.45 -25.98
C PHE A 19 -63.40 -71.87 -25.42
N ASP A 20 -62.67 -72.81 -26.03
CA ASP A 20 -62.50 -74.16 -25.48
C ASP A 20 -61.75 -74.13 -24.13
N LYS A 21 -62.02 -75.11 -23.26
CA LYS A 21 -61.44 -75.14 -21.90
C LYS A 21 -59.91 -75.20 -21.91
N GLY A 22 -59.30 -75.86 -22.90
CA GLY A 22 -57.85 -75.93 -23.05
C GLY A 22 -57.23 -74.56 -23.35
N THR A 23 -57.75 -73.89 -24.38
CA THR A 23 -57.29 -72.56 -24.83
C THR A 23 -57.57 -71.45 -23.82
N ARG A 24 -58.67 -71.53 -23.06
CA ARG A 24 -58.92 -70.61 -21.93
C ARG A 24 -57.82 -70.69 -20.86
N SER A 25 -57.40 -71.91 -20.54
CA SER A 25 -56.42 -72.13 -19.46
C SER A 25 -55.04 -71.59 -19.84
N GLU A 26 -54.67 -71.75 -21.11
CA GLU A 26 -53.43 -71.24 -21.67
C GLU A 26 -53.42 -69.70 -21.71
N PHE A 27 -54.51 -69.09 -22.21
CA PHE A 27 -54.67 -67.63 -22.22
C PHE A 27 -54.60 -67.01 -20.81
N ILE A 28 -55.28 -67.61 -19.82
CA ILE A 28 -55.24 -67.12 -18.43
C ILE A 28 -53.82 -67.24 -17.86
N ARG A 29 -53.09 -68.32 -18.17
CA ARG A 29 -51.70 -68.50 -17.71
C ARG A 29 -50.79 -67.44 -18.30
N GLU A 30 -50.86 -67.20 -19.61
CA GLU A 30 -50.07 -66.17 -20.30
C GLU A 30 -50.37 -64.76 -19.76
N ALA A 31 -51.65 -64.45 -19.51
CA ALA A 31 -52.05 -63.16 -18.95
C ALA A 31 -51.51 -62.94 -17.53
N ILE A 32 -51.52 -63.98 -16.68
CA ILE A 32 -50.95 -63.92 -15.33
C ILE A 32 -49.43 -63.76 -15.39
N GLU A 33 -48.74 -64.53 -16.23
CA GLU A 33 -47.28 -64.43 -16.41
C GLU A 33 -46.87 -63.05 -16.94
N THR A 34 -47.63 -62.48 -17.86
CA THR A 34 -47.39 -61.13 -18.39
C THR A 34 -47.57 -60.08 -17.29
N LYS A 35 -48.62 -60.19 -16.47
CA LYS A 35 -48.85 -59.29 -15.33
C LYS A 35 -47.73 -59.37 -14.30
N ILE A 36 -47.21 -60.56 -14.01
CA ILE A 36 -46.08 -60.74 -13.09
C ILE A 36 -44.82 -60.09 -13.67
N ARG A 37 -44.47 -60.38 -14.93
CA ARG A 37 -43.31 -59.77 -15.61
C ARG A 37 -43.38 -58.24 -15.64
N MET A 38 -44.55 -57.69 -15.98
CA MET A 38 -44.77 -56.23 -15.96
C MET A 38 -44.53 -55.65 -14.57
N LYS A 39 -45.03 -56.30 -13.51
CA LYS A 39 -44.82 -55.86 -12.14
C LYS A 39 -43.33 -55.87 -11.76
N GLU A 40 -42.59 -56.91 -12.12
CA GLU A 40 -41.15 -57.00 -11.85
C GLU A 40 -40.36 -55.87 -12.54
N ILE A 41 -40.73 -55.52 -13.77
CA ILE A 41 -40.14 -54.37 -14.50
C ILE A 41 -40.44 -53.06 -13.75
N TYR A 42 -41.71 -52.82 -13.40
CA TYR A 42 -42.10 -51.62 -12.66
C TYR A 42 -41.41 -51.51 -11.29
N ASP A 43 -41.33 -52.61 -10.54
CA ASP A 43 -40.68 -52.63 -9.22
C ASP A 43 -39.17 -52.33 -9.37
N LYS A 44 -38.51 -52.83 -10.43
CA LYS A 44 -37.11 -52.54 -10.71
C LYS A 44 -36.88 -51.08 -11.11
N GLU A 45 -37.67 -50.55 -12.04
CA GLU A 45 -37.59 -49.14 -12.45
C GLU A 45 -37.85 -48.21 -11.26
N LEU A 46 -38.78 -48.56 -10.36
CA LEU A 46 -39.06 -47.80 -9.16
C LEU A 46 -37.85 -47.75 -8.22
N ILE A 47 -37.15 -48.88 -8.03
CA ILE A 47 -35.92 -48.92 -7.23
C ILE A 47 -34.85 -48.01 -7.82
N GLU A 48 -34.60 -48.10 -9.13
CA GLU A 48 -33.61 -47.27 -9.82
C GLU A 48 -33.93 -45.77 -9.68
N VAL A 49 -35.20 -45.39 -9.78
CA VAL A 49 -35.65 -44.00 -9.60
C VAL A 49 -35.45 -43.53 -8.16
N VAL A 50 -35.74 -44.37 -7.16
CA VAL A 50 -35.53 -44.03 -5.74
C VAL A 50 -34.04 -43.83 -5.44
N GLU A 51 -33.18 -44.73 -5.92
CA GLU A 51 -31.72 -44.61 -5.75
C GLU A 51 -31.18 -43.32 -6.40
N LEU A 52 -31.71 -42.94 -7.58
CA LEU A 52 -31.37 -41.67 -8.24
C LEU A 52 -31.82 -40.46 -7.40
N ILE A 53 -33.03 -40.50 -6.83
CA ILE A 53 -33.54 -39.41 -5.98
C ILE A 53 -32.65 -39.25 -4.74
N ASP A 54 -32.29 -40.35 -4.08
CA ASP A 54 -31.42 -40.31 -2.90
C ASP A 54 -30.04 -39.76 -3.25
N TYR A 55 -29.45 -40.24 -4.34
CA TYR A 55 -28.16 -39.74 -4.85
C TYR A 55 -28.17 -38.22 -5.10
N TYR A 56 -29.20 -37.70 -5.76
CA TYR A 56 -29.28 -36.26 -6.02
C TYR A 56 -29.61 -35.45 -4.77
N SER A 57 -30.35 -36.03 -3.81
CA SER A 57 -30.64 -35.39 -2.52
C SER A 57 -29.37 -35.20 -1.70
N ASP A 58 -28.54 -36.23 -1.57
CA ASP A 58 -27.23 -36.15 -0.90
C ASP A 58 -26.32 -35.12 -1.58
N ARG A 59 -26.36 -35.07 -2.92
CA ARG A 59 -25.55 -34.13 -3.69
C ARG A 59 -26.00 -32.68 -3.50
N LEU A 60 -27.31 -32.43 -3.36
CA LEU A 60 -27.82 -31.11 -3.02
C LEU A 60 -27.36 -30.65 -1.64
N GLU A 61 -27.44 -31.53 -0.62
CA GLU A 61 -26.98 -31.22 0.73
C GLU A 61 -25.49 -30.85 0.75
N TRP A 62 -24.66 -31.60 0.01
CA TRP A 62 -23.24 -31.29 -0.13
C TRP A 62 -22.99 -29.93 -0.81
N ILE A 63 -23.74 -29.60 -1.86
CA ILE A 63 -23.64 -28.30 -2.54
C ILE A 63 -24.01 -27.16 -1.58
N GLU A 64 -25.06 -27.31 -0.79
CA GLU A 64 -25.46 -26.31 0.22
C GLU A 64 -24.38 -26.08 1.27
N TYR A 65 -23.74 -27.15 1.74
CA TYR A 65 -22.60 -27.06 2.65
C TYR A 65 -21.44 -26.27 2.02
N GLU A 66 -21.12 -26.55 0.76
CA GLU A 66 -20.04 -25.89 0.04
C GLU A 66 -20.31 -24.38 -0.14
N ILE A 67 -21.55 -24.02 -0.47
CA ILE A 67 -21.98 -22.61 -0.56
C ILE A 67 -21.82 -21.90 0.78
N LYS A 68 -22.19 -22.54 1.90
CA LYS A 68 -22.00 -21.98 3.25
C LYS A 68 -20.51 -21.74 3.55
N ARG A 69 -19.63 -22.68 3.18
CA ARG A 69 -18.17 -22.54 3.35
C ARG A 69 -17.61 -21.38 2.52
N ILE A 70 -17.96 -21.31 1.24
CA ILE A 70 -17.54 -20.22 0.33
C ILE A 70 -17.98 -18.85 0.87
N ASN A 71 -19.22 -18.74 1.38
CA ASN A 71 -19.72 -17.50 1.97
C ASN A 71 -18.95 -17.09 3.24
N LYS A 72 -18.51 -18.06 4.05
CA LYS A 72 -17.66 -17.79 5.24
C LYS A 72 -16.31 -17.22 4.81
N ASP A 73 -15.68 -17.79 3.78
CA ASP A 73 -14.38 -17.32 3.30
C ASP A 73 -14.49 -15.97 2.57
N LYS A 74 -15.57 -15.74 1.82
CA LYS A 74 -15.89 -14.41 1.26
C LYS A 74 -15.96 -13.34 2.35
N LYS A 75 -16.60 -13.61 3.49
CA LYS A 75 -16.65 -12.68 4.63
C LYS A 75 -15.26 -12.39 5.21
N LYS A 76 -14.40 -13.41 5.33
CA LYS A 76 -13.01 -13.21 5.79
C LYS A 76 -12.21 -12.33 4.82
N LEU A 77 -12.30 -12.60 3.51
CA LEU A 77 -11.61 -11.80 2.49
C LEU A 77 -12.07 -10.34 2.49
N LEU A 78 -13.38 -10.09 2.65
CA LEU A 78 -13.91 -8.73 2.78
C LEU A 78 -13.35 -8.01 4.02
N SER A 79 -13.20 -8.71 5.15
CA SER A 79 -12.58 -8.15 6.36
C SER A 79 -11.10 -7.81 6.13
N MET A 80 -10.34 -8.70 5.48
CA MET A 80 -8.94 -8.44 5.12
C MET A 80 -8.80 -7.24 4.19
N LYS A 81 -9.65 -7.14 3.15
CA LYS A 81 -9.69 -5.99 2.24
C LYS A 81 -9.87 -4.66 2.99
N ARG A 82 -10.79 -4.62 3.97
CA ARG A 82 -11.01 -3.43 4.80
C ARG A 82 -9.77 -3.09 5.64
N LYS A 83 -9.16 -4.08 6.30
CA LYS A 83 -7.93 -3.86 7.10
C LYS A 83 -6.78 -3.32 6.25
N THR A 84 -6.58 -3.88 5.05
CA THR A 84 -5.54 -3.42 4.13
C THR A 84 -5.80 -2.00 3.64
N LYS A 85 -7.06 -1.67 3.29
CA LYS A 85 -7.44 -0.31 2.89
C LYS A 85 -7.14 0.71 3.99
N ASN A 86 -7.53 0.43 5.23
CA ASN A 86 -7.27 1.33 6.36
C ASN A 86 -5.76 1.52 6.61
N LYS A 87 -4.94 0.47 6.43
CA LYS A 87 -3.47 0.60 6.50
C LYS A 87 -2.92 1.49 5.39
N HIS A 88 -3.41 1.31 4.16
CA HIS A 88 -3.01 2.12 3.02
C HIS A 88 -3.34 3.60 3.23
N GLU A 89 -4.55 3.91 3.71
CA GLU A 89 -4.96 5.28 4.04
C GLU A 89 -4.06 5.91 5.12
N LYS A 90 -3.66 5.14 6.14
CA LYS A 90 -2.69 5.61 7.15
C LYS A 90 -1.33 5.95 6.53
N PHE A 91 -0.80 5.09 5.65
CA PHE A 91 0.46 5.36 4.95
C PHE A 91 0.39 6.59 4.05
N ILE A 92 -0.74 6.84 3.39
CA ILE A 92 -0.93 8.07 2.60
C ILE A 92 -0.86 9.31 3.51
N ILE A 93 -1.54 9.29 4.65
CA ILE A 93 -1.53 10.40 5.60
C ILE A 93 -0.11 10.66 6.11
N GLU A 94 0.62 9.61 6.47
CA GLU A 94 1.99 9.70 6.97
C GLU A 94 2.95 10.23 5.90
N ARG A 95 2.85 9.74 4.65
CA ARG A 95 3.59 10.26 3.50
C ARG A 95 3.36 11.77 3.31
N ASN A 96 2.10 12.21 3.33
CA ASN A 96 1.79 13.62 3.13
C ASN A 96 2.32 14.50 4.27
N LYS A 97 2.32 14.00 5.51
CA LYS A 97 2.96 14.70 6.64
C LYS A 97 4.46 14.86 6.44
N MET A 98 5.14 13.80 5.97
CA MET A 98 6.58 13.86 5.67
C MET A 98 6.89 14.83 4.54
N LEU A 99 6.11 14.81 3.45
CA LEU A 99 6.27 15.76 2.34
C LEU A 99 6.10 17.21 2.80
N ASN A 100 5.05 17.50 3.58
CA ASN A 100 4.84 18.84 4.13
C ASN A 100 5.96 19.27 5.10
N ALA A 101 6.60 18.33 5.80
CA ALA A 101 7.74 18.64 6.66
C ALA A 101 8.98 19.00 5.82
N LEU A 102 9.26 18.24 4.76
CA LEU A 102 10.33 18.54 3.81
C LEU A 102 10.12 19.89 3.12
N GLU A 103 8.91 20.18 2.65
CA GLU A 103 8.60 21.49 2.05
C GLU A 103 8.79 22.65 3.03
N ARG A 104 8.57 22.44 4.33
CA ARG A 104 8.84 23.47 5.35
C ARG A 104 10.33 23.64 5.62
N GLU A 105 11.10 22.57 5.62
CA GLU A 105 12.57 22.64 5.71
C GLU A 105 13.16 23.35 4.49
N ASP A 106 12.71 23.04 3.28
CA ASP A 106 13.15 23.71 2.04
C ASP A 106 12.78 25.21 2.02
N ASN A 107 11.65 25.59 2.63
CA ASN A 107 11.20 26.97 2.71
C ASN A 107 11.80 27.77 3.88
N LEU A 108 12.53 27.14 4.80
CA LEU A 108 13.09 27.81 5.98
C LEU A 108 14.50 28.40 5.79
N ASP A 109 15.15 28.23 4.62
CA ASP A 109 16.62 28.33 4.60
C ASP A 109 17.31 29.03 3.41
N TYR A 110 16.67 29.92 2.64
CA TYR A 110 17.39 30.57 1.52
C TYR A 110 17.49 32.09 1.47
N GLU A 111 16.52 32.88 1.96
CA GLU A 111 16.61 34.35 1.82
C GLU A 111 17.04 35.06 3.11
N ASP A 112 16.38 34.82 4.25
CA ASP A 112 16.74 35.49 5.51
C ASP A 112 18.08 35.00 6.09
N ASN A 113 18.42 33.72 5.89
CA ASN A 113 19.68 33.16 6.37
C ASN A 113 20.89 33.62 5.53
N LEU A 114 20.70 33.91 4.25
CA LEU A 114 21.79 34.31 3.36
C LEU A 114 22.35 35.69 3.74
N ASP A 115 21.50 36.64 4.12
CA ASP A 115 21.95 37.98 4.51
C ASP A 115 22.56 38.00 5.91
N ILE A 116 22.06 37.18 6.84
CA ILE A 116 22.68 36.97 8.16
C ILE A 116 24.06 36.30 8.02
N LEU A 117 24.19 35.27 7.17
CA LEU A 117 25.45 34.60 6.90
C LEU A 117 26.46 35.52 6.21
N LYS A 118 26.02 36.35 5.25
CA LYS A 118 26.85 37.39 4.63
C LYS A 118 27.35 38.40 5.66
N ASP A 119 26.49 38.88 6.55
CA ASP A 119 26.85 39.87 7.56
C ASP A 119 27.84 39.28 8.59
N ASN A 120 27.66 38.02 8.99
CA ASN A 120 28.58 37.29 9.87
C ASN A 120 29.94 37.02 9.21
N ALA A 121 29.97 36.66 7.92
CA ALA A 121 31.21 36.53 7.16
C ALA A 121 31.95 37.86 7.04
N CYS A 122 31.23 38.97 6.78
CA CYS A 122 31.79 40.32 6.76
C CYS A 122 32.44 40.69 8.09
N LYS A 123 31.72 40.52 9.21
CA LYS A 123 32.21 40.80 10.56
C LYS A 123 33.46 39.97 10.90
N THR A 124 33.47 38.69 10.53
CA THR A 124 34.60 37.78 10.79
C THR A 124 35.84 38.19 10.00
N ILE A 125 35.69 38.55 8.72
CA ILE A 125 36.79 39.03 7.88
C ILE A 125 37.39 40.33 8.44
N ILE A 126 36.53 41.29 8.81
CA ILE A 126 36.96 42.58 9.42
C ILE A 126 37.69 42.31 10.75
N THR A 127 37.20 41.39 11.57
CA THR A 127 37.82 41.05 12.86
C THR A 127 39.21 40.43 12.67
N ASN A 128 39.36 39.47 11.75
CA ASN A 128 40.65 38.82 11.47
C ASN A 128 41.69 39.79 10.92
N LEU A 129 41.25 40.73 10.08
CA LEU A 129 42.04 41.84 9.55
C LEU A 129 42.57 42.78 10.64
N LEU A 130 41.66 43.22 11.51
CA LEU A 130 41.98 44.11 12.62
C LEU A 130 42.92 43.44 13.65
N LEU A 131 42.84 42.11 13.79
CA LEU A 131 43.75 41.33 14.62
C LEU A 131 45.15 41.21 13.99
N GLN A 132 45.26 40.85 12.71
CA GLN A 132 46.55 40.74 12.00
C GLN A 132 47.30 42.07 11.87
N LEU A 133 46.59 43.19 11.76
CA LEU A 133 47.19 44.53 11.72
C LEU A 133 47.79 44.96 13.06
N ASN A 134 47.32 44.39 14.18
CA ASN A 134 47.84 44.69 15.52
C ASN A 134 48.84 43.65 16.03
N ASP A 135 48.71 42.37 15.63
CA ASP A 135 49.66 41.30 15.95
C ASP A 135 49.62 40.20 14.86
N PRO A 136 50.70 40.00 14.09
CA PRO A 136 50.74 39.03 12.99
C PRO A 136 50.63 37.56 13.43
N SER A 137 50.77 37.28 14.74
CA SER A 137 50.90 35.91 15.28
C SER A 137 49.61 35.31 15.85
N VAL A 138 48.50 36.05 15.84
CA VAL A 138 47.29 35.71 16.61
C VAL A 138 46.24 34.93 15.79
N LYS A 139 45.67 33.86 16.40
CA LYS A 139 44.49 33.13 15.92
C LYS A 139 43.19 33.84 16.35
N PRO A 140 42.10 33.72 15.56
CA PRO A 140 40.96 34.62 15.64
C PRO A 140 40.09 34.41 16.88
N VAL A 141 39.62 35.52 17.48
CA VAL A 141 38.27 35.79 18.05
C VAL A 141 38.36 36.87 19.15
N ASP A 142 37.66 37.99 18.94
CA ASP A 142 36.77 38.72 19.87
C ASP A 142 36.67 40.21 19.46
N THR A 143 35.51 40.61 18.93
CA THR A 143 35.22 41.95 18.40
C THR A 143 35.20 43.04 19.47
N LYS A 144 35.02 42.68 20.76
CA LYS A 144 35.02 43.66 21.87
C LYS A 144 36.41 44.22 22.19
N TYR A 145 37.48 43.49 21.89
CA TYR A 145 38.86 43.90 22.18
C TYR A 145 39.35 45.05 21.29
N LEU A 146 38.88 45.10 20.04
CA LEU A 146 39.38 46.01 19.00
C LEU A 146 38.92 47.46 19.18
N LYS A 147 37.76 47.68 19.82
CA LYS A 147 37.19 49.01 20.01
C LYS A 147 38.00 49.88 20.99
N ASN A 148 38.79 49.25 21.86
CA ASN A 148 39.47 49.94 22.98
C ASN A 148 40.99 50.09 22.80
N LYS A 149 41.63 49.45 21.80
CA LYS A 149 43.10 49.41 21.71
C LYS A 149 43.72 49.64 20.33
N ALA A 150 42.93 49.75 19.26
CA ALA A 150 43.52 49.92 17.94
C ALA A 150 43.85 51.39 17.65
N LYS A 151 45.15 51.72 17.58
CA LYS A 151 45.64 53.02 17.15
C LYS A 151 45.62 53.11 15.62
N PHE A 152 44.47 53.40 15.03
CA PHE A 152 44.39 53.76 13.62
C PHE A 152 44.61 55.27 13.45
N ILE A 153 45.45 55.65 12.48
CA ILE A 153 45.78 57.06 12.21
C ILE A 153 44.66 57.75 11.41
N SER A 154 43.90 57.00 10.59
CA SER A 154 42.64 57.46 9.99
C SER A 154 41.72 56.31 9.56
N MET A 155 40.42 56.58 9.41
CA MET A 155 39.45 55.61 8.89
C MET A 155 39.71 55.24 7.42
N ASP A 156 40.27 56.16 6.63
CA ASP A 156 40.60 55.90 5.23
C ASP A 156 41.74 54.91 5.06
N GLU A 157 42.75 54.96 5.94
CA GLU A 157 43.84 54.00 5.94
C GLU A 157 43.35 52.59 6.32
N LEU A 158 42.40 52.50 7.27
CA LEU A 158 41.76 51.24 7.65
C LEU A 158 40.97 50.64 6.47
N ARG A 159 40.18 51.44 5.76
CA ARG A 159 39.43 51.02 4.57
C ARG A 159 40.34 50.44 3.49
N GLN A 160 41.43 51.14 3.16
CA GLN A 160 42.36 50.71 2.13
C GLN A 160 43.06 49.39 2.47
N ARG A 161 43.49 49.23 3.73
CA ARG A 161 44.11 47.98 4.20
C ARG A 161 43.13 46.80 4.19
N CYS A 162 41.87 47.04 4.58
CA CYS A 162 40.83 46.01 4.51
C CYS A 162 40.53 45.57 3.07
N LEU A 163 40.48 46.51 2.12
CA LEU A 163 40.29 46.19 0.69
C LEU A 163 41.46 45.37 0.13
N SER A 164 42.71 45.75 0.45
CA SER A 164 43.91 45.04 -0.02
C SER A 164 43.99 43.60 0.49
N TYR A 165 43.57 43.35 1.73
CA TYR A 165 43.55 42.01 2.30
C TYR A 165 42.51 41.11 1.64
N VAL A 166 41.29 41.61 1.40
CA VAL A 166 40.25 40.86 0.68
C VAL A 166 40.72 40.46 -0.71
N GLU A 167 41.44 41.35 -1.40
CA GLU A 167 42.02 41.07 -2.73
C GLU A 167 43.15 40.04 -2.72
N LYS A 168 43.95 40.01 -1.65
CA LYS A 168 45.13 39.15 -1.57
C LYS A 168 44.87 37.80 -0.91
N HIS A 169 43.89 37.71 -0.01
CA HIS A 169 43.72 36.57 0.90
C HIS A 169 42.34 35.91 0.90
N VAL A 170 41.35 36.43 0.15
CA VAL A 170 40.03 35.79 0.00
C VAL A 170 39.85 35.30 -1.44
N PRO A 171 40.39 34.12 -1.80
CA PRO A 171 40.15 33.53 -3.12
C PRO A 171 38.69 33.08 -3.28
N GLU A 172 38.21 33.05 -4.52
CA GLU A 172 36.89 32.49 -4.84
C GLU A 172 36.80 31.02 -4.41
N ASN A 173 35.60 30.60 -3.99
CA ASN A 173 35.29 29.26 -3.48
C ASN A 173 35.98 28.89 -2.15
N THR A 174 36.52 29.86 -1.43
CA THR A 174 37.02 29.65 -0.06
C THR A 174 35.84 29.54 0.90
N VAL A 175 35.94 28.63 1.88
CA VAL A 175 34.94 28.49 2.94
C VAL A 175 35.28 29.45 4.09
N ILE A 176 34.40 30.40 4.37
CA ILE A 176 34.51 31.32 5.51
C ILE A 176 33.21 31.27 6.30
N SER A 177 33.28 30.98 7.61
CA SER A 177 32.12 30.92 8.50
C SER A 177 30.96 30.07 7.93
N ASN A 178 31.29 28.89 7.40
CA ASN A 178 30.38 27.92 6.78
C ASN A 178 29.69 28.37 5.47
N MET A 179 30.18 29.45 4.83
CA MET A 179 29.73 29.90 3.50
C MET A 179 30.83 29.70 2.45
N ILE A 180 30.47 29.21 1.26
CA ILE A 180 31.35 29.24 0.09
C ILE A 180 31.30 30.64 -0.52
N VAL A 181 32.43 31.34 -0.50
CA VAL A 181 32.50 32.73 -1.00
C VAL A 181 32.45 32.75 -2.53
N THR A 182 31.43 33.41 -3.10
CA THR A 182 31.31 33.61 -4.55
C THR A 182 31.83 34.98 -5.01
N LYS A 183 32.02 35.17 -6.32
CA LYS A 183 32.38 36.47 -6.93
C LYS A 183 31.45 37.62 -6.51
N LYS A 184 30.15 37.33 -6.36
CA LYS A 184 29.15 38.34 -5.97
C LYS A 184 29.34 38.78 -4.52
N ASP A 185 29.74 37.87 -3.64
CA ASP A 185 29.96 38.14 -2.22
C ASP A 185 31.24 38.97 -1.99
N ILE A 186 32.30 38.71 -2.76
CA ILE A 186 33.52 39.54 -2.75
C ILE A 186 33.20 40.98 -3.17
N LYS A 187 32.34 41.17 -4.18
CA LYS A 187 31.89 42.50 -4.63
C LYS A 187 31.05 43.21 -3.56
N TYR A 188 30.19 42.47 -2.87
CA TYR A 188 29.39 42.98 -1.75
C TYR A 188 30.27 43.38 -0.55
N LEU A 189 31.23 42.53 -0.17
CA LEU A 189 32.23 42.81 0.87
C LEU A 189 33.01 44.09 0.61
N LYS A 190 33.54 44.27 -0.61
CA LYS A 190 34.24 45.51 -0.99
C LYS A 190 33.34 46.74 -0.91
N LYS A 191 32.04 46.59 -1.20
CA LYS A 191 31.07 47.68 -1.08
C LYS A 191 30.81 48.02 0.38
N MET A 192 30.65 47.03 1.26
CA MET A 192 30.46 47.26 2.71
C MET A 192 31.68 47.90 3.37
N ILE A 193 32.91 47.50 2.98
CA ILE A 193 34.15 48.11 3.49
C ILE A 193 34.25 49.60 3.12
N LYS A 194 33.66 50.05 2.00
CA LYS A 194 33.60 51.49 1.66
C LYS A 194 32.70 52.30 2.60
N PHE A 195 31.81 51.64 3.34
CA PHE A 195 30.88 52.27 4.29
C PHE A 195 31.28 52.12 5.76
N LEU A 196 32.35 51.37 6.07
CA LEU A 196 33.08 51.49 7.36
C LEU A 196 33.58 52.91 7.51
#